data_AF-A0A6N9HH08-F1
#
_entry.id   AF-A0A6N9HH08-F1
#
_cell.length_a   1.000
_cell.length_b   1.000
_cell.length_c   1.000
_cell.angle_alpha   90.00
_cell.angle_beta   90.00
_cell.angle_gamma   90.00
#
_symmetry.space_group_name_H-M   'P 1'
#
loop_
_entity.id
_entity.type
_entity.pdbx_description
1 polymer ?
#
loop_
_entity_poly.entity_id
_entity_poly.type
_entity_poly.pdbx_seq_one_letter_code
_entity_poly.pdbx_strand_id
1 'polypeptide(L)'
;MEHFQQDLNIATKPESVYAALTTIDGLRGWWTQECDGAAGVGQTIHFRFGSCFKDMRVASLQPGREVRWHCTRAHIDVTGIAHHAEWLGTEPVFTLTPDGKGGTDLHFEHHGLLPSLECYGICLQGWQHFLASLRQYAETGTGTPYIKEREAA
;
A
#
# COMPACT_ATOMS: atom_id res chain seq x y z
N MET A 1 -13.14 -7.05 15.20
CA MET A 1 -13.14 -7.56 13.81
C MET A 1 -11.70 -7.85 13.46
N GLU A 2 -11.39 -9.05 13.00
CA GLU A 2 -10.04 -9.44 12.61
C GLU A 2 -9.79 -9.02 11.16
N HIS A 3 -9.24 -7.83 10.97
CA HIS A 3 -8.68 -7.39 9.70
C HIS A 3 -7.15 -7.48 9.74
N PHE A 4 -6.51 -7.54 8.57
CA PHE A 4 -5.05 -7.57 8.52
C PHE A 4 -4.45 -6.30 9.12
N GLN A 5 -3.43 -6.46 9.96
CA GLN A 5 -2.67 -5.38 10.58
C GLN A 5 -1.19 -5.77 10.69
N GLN A 6 -0.31 -4.78 10.63
CA GLN A 6 1.12 -4.97 10.81
C GLN A 6 1.80 -3.71 11.33
N ASP A 7 2.66 -3.86 12.32
CA ASP A 7 3.51 -2.80 12.84
C ASP A 7 4.91 -2.84 12.24
N LEU A 8 5.46 -1.67 11.93
CA LEU A 8 6.81 -1.50 11.43
C LEU A 8 7.50 -0.35 12.16
N ASN A 9 8.75 -0.55 12.55
CA ASN A 9 9.64 0.54 12.90
C ASN A 9 10.51 0.89 11.67
N ILE A 10 10.53 2.17 11.32
CA ILE A 10 11.24 2.72 10.16
C ILE A 10 12.24 3.76 10.67
N ALA A 11 13.53 3.59 10.34
CA ALA A 11 14.61 4.45 10.83
C ALA A 11 14.72 5.80 10.10
N THR A 12 13.58 6.45 9.86
CA THR A 12 13.49 7.80 9.27
C THR A 12 12.30 8.56 9.88
N LYS A 13 12.26 9.87 9.66
CA LYS A 13 11.22 10.74 10.22
C LYS A 13 9.86 10.53 9.53
N PRO A 14 8.73 10.83 10.22
CA PRO A 14 7.40 10.60 9.66
C PRO A 14 7.13 11.33 8.35
N GLU A 15 7.79 12.46 8.10
CA GLU A 15 7.64 13.23 6.86
C GLU A 15 8.14 12.44 5.63
N SER A 16 9.25 11.69 5.78
CA SER A 16 9.79 10.85 4.71
C SER A 16 8.86 9.68 4.39
N VAL A 17 8.33 9.02 5.44
CA VAL A 17 7.35 7.93 5.27
C VAL A 17 6.07 8.46 4.65
N TYR A 18 5.58 9.60 5.13
CA TYR A 18 4.40 10.26 4.59
C TYR A 18 4.56 10.63 3.12
N ALA A 19 5.70 11.16 2.71
CA ALA A 19 6.00 11.46 1.31
C ALA A 19 6.00 10.19 0.44
N ALA A 20 6.56 9.09 0.94
CA ALA A 20 6.53 7.79 0.25
C ALA A 20 5.10 7.24 0.05
N LEU A 21 4.18 7.57 0.96
CA LEU A 21 2.77 7.17 0.89
C LEU A 21 1.89 8.12 0.05
N THR A 22 2.28 9.39 -0.11
CA THR A 22 1.38 10.43 -0.65
C THR A 22 1.85 11.05 -1.95
N THR A 23 2.97 10.58 -2.51
CA THR A 23 3.48 11.02 -3.82
C THR A 23 3.46 9.87 -4.80
N ILE A 24 3.18 10.16 -6.08
CA ILE A 24 3.20 9.12 -7.12
C ILE A 24 4.58 8.49 -7.24
N ASP A 25 5.65 9.29 -7.17
CA ASP A 25 7.03 8.76 -7.23
C ASP A 25 7.37 7.91 -6.01
N GLY A 26 6.90 8.31 -4.81
CA GLY A 26 7.00 7.50 -3.61
C GLY A 26 6.32 6.15 -3.77
N LEU A 27 5.05 6.16 -4.19
CA LEU A 27 4.25 4.95 -4.41
C LEU A 27 4.88 4.01 -5.46
N ARG A 28 5.47 4.57 -6.51
CA ARG A 28 6.26 3.82 -7.50
C ARG A 28 7.53 3.20 -6.93
N GLY A 29 8.10 3.85 -5.94
CA GLY A 29 9.36 3.46 -5.31
C GLY A 29 9.27 2.24 -4.41
N TRP A 30 8.07 1.90 -3.90
CA TRP A 30 7.92 0.78 -2.97
C TRP A 30 6.78 -0.20 -3.28
N TRP A 31 5.71 0.22 -3.96
CA TRP A 31 4.54 -0.61 -4.18
C TRP A 31 4.50 -1.20 -5.59
N THR A 32 4.29 -0.37 -6.62
CA THR A 32 4.32 -0.80 -8.03
C THR A 32 4.74 0.36 -8.92
N GLN A 33 5.63 0.09 -9.88
CA GLN A 33 6.09 1.11 -10.83
C GLN A 33 4.98 1.59 -11.76
N GLU A 34 3.99 0.74 -12.05
CA GLU A 34 2.78 1.12 -12.79
C GLU A 34 1.76 1.73 -11.82
N CYS A 35 2.05 2.97 -11.42
CA CYS A 35 1.21 3.80 -10.57
C CYS A 35 1.01 5.17 -11.23
N ASP A 36 -0.24 5.61 -11.37
CA ASP A 36 -0.61 6.90 -11.93
C ASP A 36 -1.86 7.50 -11.24
N GLY A 37 -2.33 8.65 -11.73
CA GLY A 37 -3.42 9.40 -11.15
C GLY A 37 -2.93 10.52 -10.23
N ALA A 38 -3.70 10.81 -9.18
CA ALA A 38 -3.39 11.89 -8.25
C ALA A 38 -3.62 11.46 -6.79
N ALA A 39 -2.66 11.80 -5.93
CA ALA A 39 -2.63 11.39 -4.53
C ALA A 39 -3.21 12.45 -3.56
N GLY A 40 -4.08 13.35 -4.05
CA GLY A 40 -4.77 14.34 -3.21
C GLY A 40 -6.07 13.80 -2.62
N VAL A 41 -6.57 14.37 -1.51
CA VAL A 41 -7.85 13.97 -0.91
C VAL A 41 -8.98 14.03 -1.95
N GLY A 42 -9.74 12.95 -2.04
CA GLY A 42 -10.83 12.80 -3.00
C GLY A 42 -10.40 12.54 -4.45
N GLN A 43 -9.10 12.46 -4.73
CA GLN A 43 -8.56 11.98 -6.00
C GLN A 43 -8.37 10.47 -5.96
N THR A 44 -8.12 9.88 -7.13
CA THR A 44 -7.92 8.44 -7.28
C THR A 44 -6.50 8.17 -7.78
N ILE A 45 -5.88 7.18 -7.17
CA ILE A 45 -4.60 6.59 -7.57
C ILE A 45 -4.88 5.24 -8.21
N HIS A 46 -4.25 4.98 -9.35
CA HIS A 46 -4.38 3.76 -10.11
C HIS A 46 -3.12 2.91 -9.95
N PHE A 47 -3.27 1.71 -9.38
CA PHE A 47 -2.17 0.75 -9.22
C PHE A 47 -2.38 -0.43 -10.16
N ARG A 48 -1.31 -0.86 -10.84
CA ARG A 48 -1.31 -2.03 -11.72
C ARG A 48 -0.24 -3.04 -11.32
N PHE A 49 -0.56 -4.31 -11.54
CA PHE A 49 0.21 -5.48 -11.16
C PHE A 49 0.04 -6.56 -12.23
N GLY A 50 0.59 -6.34 -13.42
CA GLY A 50 0.29 -7.18 -14.57
C GLY A 50 -1.21 -7.11 -14.92
N SER A 51 -1.92 -8.24 -14.87
CA SER A 51 -3.37 -8.28 -15.07
C SER A 51 -4.19 -7.85 -13.86
N CYS A 52 -3.58 -7.76 -12.67
CA CYS A 52 -4.23 -7.29 -11.45
C CYS A 52 -4.23 -5.76 -11.37
N PHE A 53 -5.27 -5.18 -10.74
CA PHE A 53 -5.31 -3.74 -10.47
C PHE A 53 -6.03 -3.38 -9.18
N LYS A 54 -5.74 -2.19 -8.66
CA LYS A 54 -6.44 -1.53 -7.56
C LYS A 54 -6.57 -0.04 -7.85
N ASP A 55 -7.79 0.49 -7.79
CA ASP A 55 -8.03 1.93 -7.85
C ASP A 55 -8.42 2.42 -6.45
N MET A 56 -7.58 3.27 -5.88
CA MET A 56 -7.68 3.75 -4.52
C MET A 56 -8.05 5.23 -4.51
N ARG A 57 -9.22 5.56 -3.95
CA ARG A 57 -9.58 6.94 -3.66
C ARG A 57 -8.91 7.35 -2.37
N VAL A 58 -8.23 8.50 -2.36
CA VAL A 58 -7.65 9.05 -1.14
C VAL A 58 -8.79 9.58 -0.25
N ALA A 59 -9.01 8.95 0.89
CA ALA A 59 -10.11 9.27 1.79
C ALA A 59 -9.73 10.37 2.79
N SER A 60 -8.53 10.27 3.37
CA SER A 60 -8.00 11.24 4.35
C SER A 60 -6.48 11.32 4.26
N LEU A 61 -5.95 12.52 4.51
CA LEU A 61 -4.53 12.81 4.60
C LEU A 61 -4.28 13.72 5.81
N GLN A 62 -3.53 13.22 6.78
CA GLN A 62 -3.04 13.99 7.92
C GLN A 62 -1.51 14.03 7.85
N PRO A 63 -0.90 15.16 7.46
CA PRO A 63 0.54 15.27 7.26
C PRO A 63 1.35 14.70 8.43
N GLY A 64 2.22 13.74 8.12
CA GLY A 64 3.11 13.08 9.08
C GLY A 64 2.40 12.23 10.14
N ARG A 65 1.10 11.95 10.00
CA ARG A 65 0.29 11.24 11.01
C ARG A 65 -0.56 10.13 10.45
N GLU A 66 -1.28 10.37 9.35
CA GLU A 66 -2.23 9.38 8.83
C GLU A 66 -2.39 9.50 7.32
N VAL A 67 -2.48 8.35 6.64
CA VAL A 67 -2.91 8.23 5.25
C VAL A 67 -3.99 7.17 5.18
N ARG A 68 -5.17 7.51 4.66
CA ARG A 68 -6.29 6.57 4.47
C ARG A 68 -6.72 6.55 3.02
N TRP A 69 -6.86 5.34 2.48
CA TRP A 69 -7.43 5.11 1.17
C TRP A 69 -8.69 4.27 1.25
N HIS A 70 -9.52 4.39 0.22
CA HIS A 70 -10.73 3.60 0.04
C HIS A 70 -10.66 2.93 -1.34
N CYS A 71 -10.72 1.60 -1.38
CA CYS A 71 -10.63 0.86 -2.63
C CYS A 71 -11.95 0.94 -3.39
N THR A 72 -11.93 1.63 -4.52
CA THR A 72 -13.12 1.87 -5.36
C THR A 72 -13.27 0.88 -6.50
N ARG A 73 -12.16 0.26 -6.94
CA ARG A 73 -12.16 -0.81 -7.92
C ARG A 73 -11.00 -1.76 -7.65
N ALA A 74 -11.23 -3.04 -7.83
CA ALA A 74 -10.21 -4.05 -7.67
C ALA A 74 -10.39 -5.19 -8.66
N HIS A 75 -9.28 -5.71 -9.13
CA HIS A 75 -9.21 -6.98 -9.83
C HIS A 75 -8.00 -7.77 -9.35
N ILE A 76 -8.22 -9.03 -9.02
CA ILE A 76 -7.23 -10.02 -8.61
C ILE A 76 -7.41 -11.17 -9.58
N ASP A 77 -6.42 -11.36 -10.44
CA ASP A 77 -6.36 -12.40 -11.47
C ASP A 77 -5.29 -13.40 -11.07
N VAL A 78 -5.67 -14.32 -10.18
CA VAL A 78 -4.78 -15.33 -9.59
C VAL A 78 -5.53 -16.65 -9.62
N THR A 79 -4.87 -17.70 -10.11
CA THR A 79 -5.43 -19.05 -10.17
C THR A 79 -5.96 -19.48 -8.81
N GLY A 80 -7.22 -19.90 -8.76
CA GLY A 80 -7.87 -20.38 -7.55
C GLY A 80 -8.70 -19.34 -6.79
N ILE A 81 -8.76 -18.09 -7.26
CA ILE A 81 -9.67 -17.07 -6.74
C ILE A 81 -10.84 -16.93 -7.72
N ALA A 82 -12.08 -17.11 -7.24
CA ALA A 82 -13.29 -16.89 -8.03
C ALA A 82 -13.81 -15.46 -7.86
N HIS A 83 -13.55 -14.85 -6.70
CA HIS A 83 -13.98 -13.48 -6.40
C HIS A 83 -12.86 -12.46 -6.66
N HIS A 84 -12.81 -11.96 -7.90
CA HIS A 84 -11.68 -11.12 -8.32
C HIS A 84 -11.71 -9.69 -7.74
N ALA A 85 -12.83 -9.26 -7.15
CA ALA A 85 -13.02 -7.90 -6.64
C ALA A 85 -13.05 -7.81 -5.11
N GLU A 86 -12.43 -8.75 -4.37
CA GLU A 86 -12.50 -8.82 -2.90
C GLU A 86 -11.96 -7.59 -2.15
N TRP A 87 -11.12 -6.77 -2.79
CA TRP A 87 -10.69 -5.49 -2.20
C TRP A 87 -11.71 -4.37 -2.38
N LEU A 88 -12.76 -4.53 -3.19
CA LEU A 88 -13.74 -3.48 -3.39
C LEU A 88 -14.41 -3.10 -2.06
N GLY A 89 -14.30 -1.82 -1.68
CA GLY A 89 -14.84 -1.30 -0.43
C GLY A 89 -13.95 -1.46 0.80
N THR A 90 -12.74 -2.03 0.67
CA THR A 90 -11.77 -2.12 1.77
C THR A 90 -10.99 -0.82 1.95
N GLU A 91 -10.39 -0.64 3.14
CA GLU A 91 -9.68 0.59 3.51
C GLU A 91 -8.29 0.31 4.10
N PRO A 92 -7.23 0.53 3.32
CA PRO A 92 -5.87 0.64 3.85
C PRO A 92 -5.70 1.94 4.66
N VAL A 93 -5.15 1.81 5.86
CA VAL A 93 -4.88 2.90 6.80
C VAL A 93 -3.44 2.79 7.28
N PHE A 94 -2.70 3.89 7.19
CA PHE A 94 -1.33 4.01 7.66
C PHE A 94 -1.29 5.07 8.75
N THR A 95 -0.97 4.68 9.98
CA THR A 95 -0.82 5.60 11.11
C THR A 95 0.66 5.73 11.46
N LEU A 96 1.17 6.96 11.48
CA LEU A 96 2.57 7.30 11.70
C LEU A 96 2.73 7.97 13.06
N THR A 97 3.59 7.40 13.90
CA THR A 97 3.95 7.96 15.21
C THR A 97 5.46 8.15 15.28
N PRO A 98 5.98 9.33 15.66
CA PRO A 98 7.41 9.49 15.93
C PRO A 98 7.86 8.56 17.07
N ASP A 99 8.97 7.84 16.91
CA ASP A 99 9.49 6.90 17.92
C ASP A 99 10.30 7.59 19.05
N GLY A 100 10.44 8.92 18.98
CA GLY A 100 11.23 9.74 19.91
C GLY A 100 12.75 9.68 19.71
N LYS A 101 13.26 8.87 18.78
CA LYS A 101 14.69 8.67 18.46
C LYS A 101 15.04 9.14 17.03
N GLY A 102 14.08 9.72 16.32
CA GLY A 102 14.24 10.19 14.94
C GLY A 102 13.72 9.20 13.89
N GLY A 103 13.14 8.09 14.32
CA GLY A 103 12.42 7.12 13.49
C GLY A 103 10.89 7.30 13.57
N THR A 104 10.19 6.37 12.94
CA THR A 104 8.73 6.33 12.85
C THR A 104 8.23 4.93 13.15
N ASP A 105 7.29 4.82 14.06
CA ASP A 105 6.45 3.64 14.22
C ASP A 105 5.24 3.78 13.29
N LEU A 106 5.18 2.90 12.30
CA LEU A 106 4.07 2.78 11.35
C LEU A 106 3.15 1.63 11.81
N HIS A 107 1.92 1.96 12.15
CA HIS A 107 0.85 0.99 12.33
C HIS A 107 0.02 0.92 11.03
N PHE A 108 0.03 -0.23 10.38
CA PHE A 108 -0.75 -0.47 9.17
C PHE A 108 -1.97 -1.33 9.48
N GLU A 109 -3.12 -0.91 8.97
CA GLU A 109 -4.38 -1.67 9.03
C GLU A 109 -5.02 -1.73 7.64
N HIS A 110 -5.62 -2.87 7.30
CA HIS A 110 -6.41 -3.01 6.09
C HIS A 110 -7.83 -3.45 6.44
N HIS A 111 -8.68 -2.48 6.79
CA HIS A 111 -10.06 -2.76 7.14
C HIS A 111 -10.80 -3.42 5.97
N GLY A 112 -11.46 -4.55 6.25
CA GLY A 112 -12.18 -5.35 5.25
C GLY A 112 -11.35 -6.45 4.58
N LEU A 113 -10.02 -6.48 4.75
CA LEU A 113 -9.21 -7.64 4.38
C LEU A 113 -9.31 -8.70 5.48
N LEU A 114 -10.31 -9.58 5.35
CA LEU A 114 -10.66 -10.59 6.35
C LEU A 114 -10.02 -11.96 6.03
N PRO A 115 -9.68 -12.77 7.05
CA PRO A 115 -9.18 -14.14 6.87
C PRO A 115 -10.11 -15.08 6.07
N SER A 116 -11.39 -14.76 5.98
CA SER A 116 -12.39 -15.53 5.24
C SER A 116 -12.36 -15.31 3.72
N LEU A 117 -11.60 -14.33 3.23
CA LEU A 117 -11.49 -14.03 1.80
C LEU A 117 -10.59 -15.04 1.09
N GLU A 118 -10.92 -15.39 -0.14
CA GLU A 118 -10.12 -16.31 -0.96
C GLU A 118 -8.71 -15.73 -1.23
N CYS A 119 -8.63 -14.42 -1.42
CA CYS A 119 -7.37 -13.71 -1.64
C CYS A 119 -6.54 -13.49 -0.37
N TYR A 120 -7.02 -13.85 0.83
CA TYR A 120 -6.37 -13.46 2.08
C TYR A 120 -4.90 -13.90 2.14
N GLY A 121 -4.62 -15.17 1.80
CA GLY A 121 -3.27 -15.72 1.85
C GLY A 121 -2.27 -14.99 0.93
N ILE A 122 -2.66 -14.67 -0.30
CA ILE A 122 -1.80 -13.95 -1.23
C ILE A 122 -1.68 -12.46 -0.88
N CYS A 123 -2.77 -11.85 -0.39
CA CYS A 123 -2.76 -10.46 0.04
C CYS A 123 -1.89 -10.27 1.29
N LEU A 124 -1.90 -11.23 2.22
CA LEU A 124 -1.04 -11.26 3.40
C LEU A 124 0.44 -11.23 2.98
N GLN A 125 0.84 -12.15 2.10
CA GLN A 125 2.23 -12.21 1.61
C GLN A 125 2.61 -10.95 0.83
N GLY A 126 1.70 -10.44 -0.01
CA GLY A 126 1.90 -9.18 -0.72
C GLY A 126 2.13 -8.01 0.23
N TRP A 127 1.30 -7.86 1.26
CA TRP A 127 1.46 -6.79 2.25
C TRP A 127 2.75 -6.92 3.06
N GLN A 128 3.12 -8.12 3.48
CA GLN A 128 4.40 -8.35 4.17
C GLN A 128 5.59 -7.90 3.32
N HIS A 129 5.59 -8.25 2.03
CA HIS A 129 6.62 -7.84 1.07
C HIS A 129 6.63 -6.32 0.86
N PHE A 130 5.48 -5.73 0.51
CA PHE A 130 5.42 -4.31 0.15
C PHE A 130 5.61 -3.38 1.36
N LEU A 131 5.21 -3.77 2.58
CA LEU A 131 5.51 -2.97 3.78
C LEU A 131 7.01 -3.02 4.12
N ALA A 132 7.69 -4.15 3.89
CA ALA A 132 9.15 -4.21 3.99
C ALA A 132 9.82 -3.33 2.91
N SER A 133 9.29 -3.34 1.69
CA SER A 133 9.71 -2.44 0.60
C SER A 133 9.52 -0.95 0.95
N LEU A 134 8.39 -0.58 1.55
CA LEU A 134 8.12 0.79 2.02
C LEU A 134 9.16 1.23 3.04
N ARG A 135 9.45 0.38 4.03
CA ARG A 135 10.50 0.66 5.02
C ARG A 135 11.84 0.93 4.33
N GLN A 136 12.26 0.03 3.44
CA GLN A 136 13.53 0.15 2.73
C GLN A 136 13.59 1.44 1.88
N TYR A 137 12.51 1.74 1.16
CA TYR A 137 12.40 2.94 0.35
C TYR A 137 12.44 4.22 1.20
N ALA A 138 11.73 4.26 2.32
CA ALA A 138 11.72 5.42 3.21
C ALA A 138 13.09 5.65 3.89
N GLU A 139 13.83 4.58 4.19
CA GLU A 139 15.16 4.65 4.81
C GLU A 139 16.28 4.99 3.81
N THR A 140 16.18 4.52 2.56
CA THR A 140 17.33 4.52 1.62
C THR A 140 17.03 5.15 0.25
N GLY A 141 15.77 5.45 -0.05
CA GLY A 141 15.31 5.90 -1.37
C GLY A 141 15.16 4.78 -2.40
N THR A 142 15.45 3.52 -2.05
CA THR A 142 15.32 2.36 -2.95
C THR A 142 14.51 1.26 -2.27
N GLY A 143 13.34 0.90 -2.85
CA GLY A 143 12.52 -0.22 -2.40
C GLY A 143 12.56 -1.39 -3.38
N THR A 144 11.65 -2.35 -3.17
CA THR A 144 11.41 -3.51 -4.04
C THR A 144 9.95 -3.52 -4.55
N PRO A 145 9.53 -2.47 -5.30
CA PRO A 145 8.18 -2.41 -5.86
C PRO A 145 7.96 -3.54 -6.86
N TYR A 146 6.70 -3.82 -7.17
CA TYR A 146 6.38 -4.63 -8.33
C TYR A 146 6.87 -3.95 -9.60
N ILE A 147 7.66 -4.69 -10.37
CA ILE A 147 8.16 -4.30 -11.68
C ILE A 147 7.52 -5.26 -12.65
N LYS A 148 6.76 -4.75 -13.61
CA LYS A 148 6.32 -5.57 -14.73
C LYS A 148 7.55 -6.06 -15.46
N GLU A 149 7.75 -7.37 -15.49
CA GLU A 149 8.77 -7.97 -16.34
C GLU A 149 8.53 -7.46 -17.76
N ARG A 150 9.50 -6.71 -18.28
CA ARG A 150 9.50 -6.42 -19.71
C ARG A 150 9.74 -7.75 -20.39
N GLU A 151 8.80 -8.20 -21.21
CA GLU A 151 9.11 -9.20 -22.23
C GLU A 151 10.39 -8.71 -22.93
N ALA A 152 11.47 -9.48 -22.79
CA ALA A 152 12.68 -9.23 -23.54
C ALA A 152 12.28 -9.28 -25.02
N ALA A 153 12.34 -8.13 -25.68
CA ALA A 153 12.11 -8.01 -27.11
C ALA A 153 13.15 -8.81 -27.90
#